data_AF-A0A7U9MSK9-F1
#
_entry.id   AF-A0A7U9MSK9-F1
#
_cell.length_a   1.000
_cell.length_b   1.000
_cell.length_c   1.000
_cell.angle_alpha   90.00
_cell.angle_beta   90.00
_cell.angle_gamma   90.00
#
_symmetry.space_group_name_H-M   'P 1'
#
loop_
_entity.id
_entity.type
_entity.pdbx_description
1 polymer ?
#
loop_
_entity_poly.entity_id
_entity_poly.type
_entity_poly.pdbx_seq_one_letter_code
_entity_poly.pdbx_strand_id
1 'polypeptide(L)'
;MRSEKEMMDTIIEVAEKDARIRGVYMNGSRTNPNAPRDVFQDYDIVYVVREISSFREDKEWIDVFGRRLYMQYPDDTPMPGEEIDTENSYGYLMQFADGNRLDLRLATLKYALADMVKDRLCILLLDKDKVLPKIPPSTDMDHWVKKPGQQEYLNCCNEFWWMLNSIGKGIWRGEIPYVMDMLNLHGRPELMKMLSWYVGVNRNFSCSVGKCGKYLDKYLTNEEYERLMETYPGAETEEIWRSVRAMCDLFHETARKVGDGLGYPYNREEAHNSRLYLDCTYEMPKGAETFFMVRRMRVEDVDKTAKIWLEGNLSAHSFIPETYWRENYEGVKGQLAQAEVYTYEDDRGILGFAGVMDGYIAGIFVKENMRSQGIGKALTDFCKEKYPKLTLHVYCENKKAIAFYEREGFVIEKEQTEANTGEKEYEMVWQA
;
A
#
# COMPACT_ATOMS: atom_id res chain seq x y z
N MET A 1 18.51 -4.28 -37.76
CA MET A 1 17.28 -4.49 -36.96
C MET A 1 16.15 -4.65 -37.94
N ARG A 2 15.48 -5.81 -37.94
CA ARG A 2 14.29 -6.00 -38.75
C ARG A 2 13.15 -5.15 -38.19
N SER A 3 12.45 -4.46 -39.08
CA SER A 3 11.21 -3.73 -38.80
C SER A 3 10.05 -4.67 -38.50
N GLU A 4 8.94 -4.12 -38.02
CA GLU A 4 7.71 -4.89 -37.78
C GLU A 4 7.24 -5.63 -39.02
N LYS A 5 7.28 -4.96 -40.17
CA LYS A 5 6.93 -5.58 -41.44
C LYS A 5 7.84 -6.75 -41.77
N GLU A 6 9.16 -6.57 -41.67
CA GLU A 6 10.13 -7.64 -41.97
C GLU A 6 9.98 -8.84 -41.01
N MET A 7 9.66 -8.60 -39.73
CA MET A 7 9.38 -9.67 -38.77
C MET A 7 8.09 -10.42 -39.14
N MET A 8 7.00 -9.72 -39.41
CA MET A 8 5.73 -10.33 -39.80
C MET A 8 5.84 -11.10 -41.11
N ASP A 9 6.52 -10.53 -42.11
CA ASP A 9 6.79 -11.19 -43.39
C ASP A 9 7.62 -12.48 -43.16
N THR A 10 8.66 -12.43 -42.32
CA THR A 10 9.46 -13.61 -41.94
C THR A 10 8.57 -14.69 -41.30
N ILE A 11 7.71 -14.31 -40.35
CA ILE A 11 6.82 -15.22 -39.62
C ILE A 11 5.85 -15.91 -40.58
N ILE A 12 5.26 -15.17 -41.51
CA ILE A 12 4.32 -15.72 -42.48
C ILE A 12 5.05 -16.60 -43.50
N GLU A 13 6.19 -16.16 -44.03
CA GLU A 13 6.96 -16.93 -45.01
C GLU A 13 7.44 -18.29 -44.47
N VAL A 14 7.90 -18.33 -43.21
CA VAL A 14 8.29 -19.60 -42.55
C VAL A 14 7.10 -20.55 -42.51
N ALA A 15 5.93 -20.03 -42.09
CA ALA A 15 4.72 -20.81 -42.03
C ALA A 15 4.25 -21.27 -43.41
N GLU A 16 4.39 -20.46 -44.45
CA GLU A 16 4.02 -20.82 -45.83
C GLU A 16 4.90 -21.94 -46.38
N LYS A 17 6.23 -21.83 -46.20
CA LYS A 17 7.22 -22.77 -46.73
C LYS A 17 7.21 -24.13 -46.02
N ASP A 18 6.96 -24.16 -44.72
CA ASP A 18 6.90 -25.43 -43.98
C ASP A 18 5.52 -26.10 -44.14
N ALA A 19 5.50 -27.30 -44.70
CA ALA A 19 4.27 -28.06 -44.94
C ALA A 19 3.59 -28.56 -43.66
N ARG A 20 4.35 -28.68 -42.56
CA ARG A 20 3.88 -29.11 -41.24
C ARG A 20 3.03 -28.03 -40.57
N ILE A 21 3.29 -26.76 -40.88
CA ILE A 21 2.54 -25.60 -40.40
C ILE A 21 1.32 -25.38 -41.31
N ARG A 22 0.14 -25.37 -40.71
CA ARG A 22 -1.17 -25.29 -41.37
C ARG A 22 -1.88 -23.96 -41.17
N GLY A 23 -1.54 -23.23 -40.12
CA GLY A 23 -2.10 -21.90 -39.86
C GLY A 23 -1.22 -21.09 -38.92
N VAL A 24 -1.50 -19.79 -38.87
CA VAL A 24 -0.82 -18.83 -37.99
C VAL A 24 -1.86 -17.86 -37.44
N TYR A 25 -1.85 -17.67 -36.13
CA TYR A 25 -2.54 -16.57 -35.48
C TYR A 25 -1.61 -15.87 -34.49
N MET A 26 -1.93 -14.62 -34.18
CA MET A 26 -1.17 -13.79 -33.25
C MET A 26 -2.07 -13.38 -32.09
N ASN A 27 -1.48 -13.34 -30.90
CA ASN A 27 -2.11 -12.88 -29.67
C ASN A 27 -1.39 -11.65 -29.10
N GLY A 28 -1.73 -11.27 -27.88
CA GLY A 28 -0.91 -10.38 -27.07
C GLY A 28 -1.07 -8.89 -27.39
N SER A 29 -0.11 -8.07 -26.97
CA SER A 29 -0.28 -6.62 -26.99
C SER A 29 -0.36 -6.03 -28.40
N ARG A 30 0.24 -6.68 -29.41
CA ARG A 30 0.22 -6.24 -30.82
C ARG A 30 -1.16 -6.35 -31.47
N THR A 31 -2.02 -7.22 -30.97
CA THR A 31 -3.40 -7.34 -31.44
C THR A 31 -4.33 -6.34 -30.75
N ASN A 32 -3.93 -5.74 -29.62
CA ASN A 32 -4.76 -4.82 -28.87
C ASN A 32 -4.76 -3.42 -29.51
N PRO A 33 -5.91 -2.92 -30.02
CA PRO A 33 -5.98 -1.58 -30.62
C PRO A 33 -5.74 -0.44 -29.62
N ASN A 34 -5.92 -0.69 -28.32
CA ASN A 34 -5.77 0.31 -27.25
C ASN A 34 -4.37 0.26 -26.57
N ALA A 35 -3.55 -0.74 -26.90
CA ALA A 35 -2.20 -0.83 -26.37
C ALA A 35 -1.28 0.19 -27.07
N PRO A 36 -0.38 0.88 -26.33
CA PRO A 36 0.67 1.67 -26.94
C PRO A 36 1.51 0.82 -27.90
N ARG A 37 1.90 1.40 -29.03
CA ARG A 37 2.82 0.77 -29.97
C ARG A 37 4.23 1.30 -29.77
N ASP A 38 5.18 0.40 -29.57
CA ASP A 38 6.59 0.73 -29.41
C ASP A 38 7.50 -0.42 -29.87
N VAL A 39 8.81 -0.20 -29.78
CA VAL A 39 9.85 -1.14 -30.24
C VAL A 39 10.05 -2.35 -29.32
N PHE A 40 9.44 -2.36 -28.13
CA PHE A 40 9.53 -3.44 -27.14
C PHE A 40 8.29 -4.33 -27.12
N GLN A 41 7.34 -4.15 -28.04
CA GLN A 41 6.24 -5.10 -28.17
C GLN A 41 6.73 -6.44 -28.72
N ASP A 42 6.50 -7.50 -27.96
CA ASP A 42 6.81 -8.87 -28.36
C ASP A 42 5.87 -9.35 -29.47
N TYR A 43 6.33 -10.33 -30.27
CA TYR A 43 5.47 -11.06 -31.21
C TYR A 43 4.97 -12.34 -30.53
N ASP A 44 3.72 -12.37 -30.08
CA ASP A 44 3.07 -13.56 -29.53
C ASP A 44 2.42 -14.38 -30.66
N ILE A 45 3.17 -15.30 -31.26
CA ILE A 45 2.73 -16.06 -32.44
C ILE A 45 2.36 -17.49 -32.07
N VAL A 46 1.29 -18.00 -32.68
CA VAL A 46 0.95 -19.41 -32.62
C VAL A 46 0.93 -20.01 -34.02
N TYR A 47 1.72 -21.07 -34.21
CA TYR A 47 1.69 -21.92 -35.39
C TYR A 47 0.82 -23.15 -35.14
N VAL A 48 -0.22 -23.29 -35.96
CA VAL A 48 -1.08 -24.47 -35.96
C VAL A 48 -0.41 -25.55 -36.78
N VAL A 49 -0.04 -26.66 -36.14
CA VAL A 49 0.71 -27.77 -36.73
C VAL A 49 -0.08 -29.09 -36.67
N ARG A 50 0.32 -30.06 -37.50
CA ARG A 50 -0.29 -31.41 -37.47
C ARG A 50 0.13 -32.20 -36.24
N GLU A 51 1.39 -32.08 -35.87
CA GLU A 51 2.02 -32.72 -34.72
C GLU A 51 3.20 -31.87 -34.25
N ILE A 52 3.65 -32.08 -33.01
CA ILE A 52 4.69 -31.29 -32.36
C ILE A 52 6.05 -32.01 -32.33
N SER A 53 6.05 -33.35 -32.31
CA SER A 53 7.25 -34.17 -32.16
C SER A 53 8.34 -33.87 -33.19
N SER A 54 8.03 -33.68 -34.48
CA SER A 54 9.06 -33.42 -35.49
C SER A 54 9.76 -32.08 -35.30
N PHE A 55 9.09 -31.09 -34.70
CA PHE A 55 9.68 -29.81 -34.33
C PHE A 55 10.51 -29.89 -33.04
N ARG A 56 10.25 -30.87 -32.18
CA ARG A 56 11.02 -31.07 -30.95
C ARG A 56 12.26 -31.93 -31.20
N GLU A 57 12.18 -32.88 -32.13
CA GLU A 57 13.27 -33.75 -32.54
C GLU A 57 14.32 -33.01 -33.39
N ASP A 58 13.87 -32.21 -34.36
CA ASP A 58 14.74 -31.26 -35.05
C ASP A 58 14.98 -30.06 -34.13
N LYS A 59 16.20 -29.79 -33.70
CA LYS A 59 16.51 -28.61 -32.88
C LYS A 59 16.90 -27.39 -33.72
N GLU A 60 17.22 -27.59 -34.99
CA GLU A 60 17.76 -26.57 -35.89
C GLU A 60 16.66 -25.86 -36.70
N TRP A 61 15.46 -26.45 -36.84
CA TRP A 61 14.36 -25.81 -37.60
C TRP A 61 14.08 -24.37 -37.16
N ILE A 62 14.29 -24.05 -35.88
CA ILE A 62 14.03 -22.73 -35.30
C ILE A 62 15.04 -21.67 -35.77
N ASP A 63 16.14 -22.06 -36.43
CA ASP A 63 17.15 -21.17 -37.00
C ASP A 63 16.64 -20.33 -38.18
N VAL A 64 15.52 -20.72 -38.78
CA VAL A 64 14.88 -20.00 -39.89
C VAL A 64 14.50 -18.56 -39.56
N PHE A 65 14.31 -18.24 -38.27
CA PHE A 65 13.97 -16.88 -37.82
C PHE A 65 15.18 -15.96 -37.65
N GLY A 66 16.39 -16.44 -37.93
CA GLY A 66 17.62 -15.67 -37.85
C GLY A 66 18.37 -15.83 -36.52
N ARG A 67 19.47 -15.08 -36.39
CA ARG A 67 20.43 -15.21 -35.30
C ARG A 67 19.81 -14.84 -33.95
N ARG A 68 19.77 -15.79 -33.02
CA ARG A 68 19.31 -15.62 -31.63
C ARG A 68 20.46 -15.25 -30.69
N LEU A 69 20.15 -14.53 -29.62
CA LEU A 69 21.05 -14.28 -28.49
C LEU A 69 20.87 -15.37 -27.42
N TYR A 70 19.62 -15.64 -27.06
CA TYR A 70 19.24 -16.68 -26.12
C TYR A 70 17.79 -17.14 -26.38
N MET A 71 17.43 -18.29 -25.82
CA MET A 71 16.12 -18.89 -26.00
C MET A 71 15.73 -19.72 -24.77
N GLN A 72 14.44 -19.77 -24.46
CA GLN A 72 13.88 -20.60 -23.39
C GLN A 72 12.82 -21.57 -23.96
N TYR A 73 12.78 -22.77 -23.38
CA TYR A 73 11.77 -23.80 -23.61
C TYR A 73 10.87 -23.90 -22.37
N PRO A 74 9.84 -23.05 -22.23
CA PRO A 74 9.00 -23.02 -21.01
C PRO A 74 8.41 -24.38 -20.68
N ASP A 75 8.12 -25.19 -21.70
CA ASP A 75 7.47 -26.48 -21.55
C ASP A 75 8.42 -27.65 -21.18
N ASP A 76 9.74 -27.45 -21.25
CA ASP A 76 10.74 -28.43 -20.77
C ASP A 76 11.09 -28.22 -19.29
N THR A 77 10.73 -27.08 -18.71
CA THR A 77 10.98 -26.73 -17.30
C THR A 77 9.69 -26.23 -16.63
N PRO A 78 8.68 -27.09 -16.44
CA PRO A 78 7.43 -26.71 -15.76
C PRO A 78 7.68 -26.19 -14.35
N MET A 79 6.80 -25.30 -13.89
CA MET A 79 6.74 -24.97 -12.45
C MET A 79 6.27 -26.20 -11.66
N PRO A 80 6.67 -26.36 -10.38
CA PRO A 80 6.22 -27.47 -9.56
C PRO A 80 4.68 -27.56 -9.52
N GLY A 81 4.13 -28.68 -9.98
CA GLY A 81 2.67 -28.93 -10.00
C GLY A 81 1.95 -28.56 -11.30
N GLU A 82 2.65 -28.03 -12.30
CA GLU A 82 2.07 -27.81 -13.63
C GLU A 82 2.12 -29.09 -14.49
N GLU A 83 0.97 -29.50 -15.00
CA GLU A 83 0.87 -30.50 -16.06
C GLU A 83 0.99 -29.80 -17.42
N ILE A 84 2.01 -30.17 -18.20
CA ILE A 84 2.25 -29.60 -19.52
C ILE A 84 1.88 -30.60 -20.61
N ASP A 85 0.88 -30.24 -21.41
CA ASP A 85 0.45 -31.01 -22.59
C ASP A 85 1.38 -30.73 -23.78
N THR A 86 2.60 -31.28 -23.72
CA THR A 86 3.60 -31.12 -24.79
C THR A 86 3.24 -31.84 -26.10
N GLU A 87 2.16 -32.64 -26.10
CA GLU A 87 1.63 -33.29 -27.30
C GLU A 87 0.77 -32.31 -28.12
N ASN A 88 0.08 -31.38 -27.45
CA ASN A 88 -0.83 -30.44 -28.09
C ASN A 88 -0.36 -28.99 -28.09
N SER A 89 0.63 -28.64 -27.25
CA SER A 89 1.15 -27.28 -27.14
C SER A 89 2.63 -27.27 -26.76
N TYR A 90 3.46 -26.48 -27.46
CA TYR A 90 4.88 -26.36 -27.12
C TYR A 90 5.46 -24.98 -27.48
N GLY A 91 6.14 -24.33 -26.55
CA GLY A 91 6.57 -22.95 -26.59
C GLY A 91 8.07 -22.76 -26.78
N TYR A 92 8.42 -21.68 -27.47
CA TYR A 92 9.77 -21.18 -27.70
C TYR A 92 9.76 -19.67 -27.41
N LEU A 93 10.53 -19.23 -26.43
CA LEU A 93 10.69 -17.80 -26.15
C LEU A 93 12.06 -17.36 -26.64
N MET A 94 12.10 -16.48 -27.64
CA MET A 94 13.33 -16.16 -28.38
C MET A 94 13.66 -14.67 -28.33
N GLN A 95 14.90 -14.37 -27.96
CA GLN A 95 15.48 -13.03 -28.11
C GLN A 95 16.47 -13.04 -29.29
N PHE A 96 16.22 -12.22 -30.31
CA PHE A 96 17.07 -12.13 -31.50
C PHE A 96 18.21 -11.11 -31.34
N ALA A 97 19.29 -11.33 -32.09
CA ALA A 97 20.47 -10.45 -32.12
C ALA A 97 20.19 -9.06 -32.69
N ASP A 98 19.06 -8.91 -33.38
CA ASP A 98 18.61 -7.65 -33.92
C ASP A 98 17.65 -6.89 -32.99
N GLY A 99 17.40 -7.41 -31.78
CA GLY A 99 16.61 -6.78 -30.73
C GLY A 99 15.16 -7.24 -30.63
N ASN A 100 14.61 -7.86 -31.68
CA ASN A 100 13.24 -8.35 -31.69
C ASN A 100 13.07 -9.57 -30.75
N ARG A 101 11.89 -9.69 -30.14
CA ARG A 101 11.49 -10.83 -29.32
C ARG A 101 10.27 -11.54 -29.90
N LEU A 102 10.37 -12.86 -30.05
CA LEU A 102 9.31 -13.73 -30.57
C LEU A 102 9.00 -14.81 -29.55
N ASP A 103 7.77 -14.77 -29.03
CA ASP A 103 7.22 -15.79 -28.16
C ASP A 103 6.34 -16.67 -29.07
N LEU A 104 6.91 -17.79 -29.53
CA LEU A 104 6.30 -18.70 -30.50
C LEU A 104 5.72 -19.93 -29.78
N ARG A 105 4.47 -20.26 -30.04
CA ARG A 105 3.83 -21.51 -29.61
C ARG A 105 3.47 -22.36 -30.82
N LEU A 106 3.84 -23.64 -30.78
CA LEU A 106 3.29 -24.67 -31.65
C LEU A 106 2.03 -25.23 -30.98
N ALA A 107 0.96 -25.35 -31.73
CA ALA A 107 -0.31 -25.88 -31.24
C ALA A 107 -0.88 -26.88 -32.25
N THR A 108 -1.41 -28.01 -31.78
CA THR A 108 -2.25 -28.85 -32.65
C THR A 108 -3.56 -28.12 -32.95
N LEU A 109 -4.25 -28.51 -34.02
CA LEU A 109 -5.56 -27.93 -34.35
C LEU A 109 -6.54 -28.02 -33.17
N LYS A 110 -6.53 -29.13 -32.43
CA LYS A 110 -7.35 -29.32 -31.22
C LYS A 110 -7.08 -28.23 -30.19
N TYR A 111 -5.81 -27.94 -29.90
CA TYR A 111 -5.43 -26.90 -28.95
C TYR A 111 -5.81 -25.51 -29.48
N ALA A 112 -5.47 -25.21 -30.73
CA ALA A 112 -5.71 -23.91 -31.35
C ALA A 112 -7.20 -23.52 -31.32
N LEU A 113 -8.10 -24.46 -31.66
CA LEU A 113 -9.55 -24.21 -31.62
C LEU A 113 -10.06 -23.85 -30.21
N ALA A 114 -9.46 -24.43 -29.17
CA ALA A 114 -9.80 -24.11 -27.79
C ALA A 114 -9.13 -22.81 -27.30
N ASP A 115 -7.94 -22.48 -27.81
CA ASP A 115 -7.15 -21.33 -27.40
C ASP A 115 -7.64 -20.01 -28.00
N MET A 116 -7.94 -20.00 -29.30
CA MET A 116 -8.36 -18.79 -30.06
C MET A 116 -9.66 -18.15 -29.56
N VAL A 117 -10.44 -18.85 -28.73
CA VAL A 117 -11.69 -18.35 -28.15
C VAL A 117 -11.54 -17.92 -26.68
N LYS A 118 -10.38 -18.11 -26.06
CA LYS A 118 -10.14 -17.75 -24.65
C LYS A 118 -9.91 -16.25 -24.45
N ASP A 119 -9.26 -15.61 -25.41
CA ASP A 119 -8.91 -14.19 -25.37
C ASP A 119 -9.25 -13.55 -26.71
N ARG A 120 -10.01 -12.46 -26.67
CA ARG A 120 -10.37 -11.68 -27.86
C ARG A 120 -9.22 -10.85 -28.41
N LEU A 121 -8.07 -10.80 -27.74
CA LEU A 121 -6.84 -10.24 -28.29
C LEU A 121 -6.17 -11.20 -29.29
N CYS A 122 -6.90 -11.58 -30.33
CA CYS A 122 -6.46 -12.57 -31.31
C CYS A 122 -6.69 -12.09 -32.76
N ILE A 123 -5.71 -12.29 -33.63
CA ILE A 123 -5.79 -12.00 -35.06
C ILE A 123 -5.31 -13.21 -35.85
N LEU A 124 -6.14 -13.66 -36.80
CA LEU A 124 -5.75 -14.71 -37.76
C LEU A 124 -4.84 -14.13 -38.84
N LEU A 125 -3.67 -14.73 -39.05
CA LEU A 125 -2.69 -14.30 -40.05
C LEU A 125 -2.65 -15.22 -41.28
N LEU A 126 -2.77 -16.53 -41.08
CA LEU A 126 -2.75 -17.53 -42.14
C LEU A 126 -3.64 -18.74 -41.79
N ASP A 127 -4.40 -19.25 -42.74
CA ASP A 127 -5.11 -20.54 -42.63
C ASP A 127 -5.07 -21.26 -43.98
N LYS A 128 -4.18 -22.25 -44.10
CA LYS A 128 -4.00 -23.02 -45.34
C LYS A 128 -5.15 -23.99 -45.59
N ASP A 129 -5.80 -24.47 -44.53
CA ASP A 129 -6.79 -25.53 -44.59
C ASP A 129 -8.23 -25.01 -44.49
N LYS A 130 -8.42 -23.72 -44.16
CA LYS A 130 -9.73 -23.07 -43.95
C LYS A 130 -10.56 -23.74 -42.86
N VAL A 131 -9.88 -24.21 -41.82
CA VAL A 131 -10.47 -24.93 -40.68
C VAL A 131 -10.48 -24.10 -39.40
N LEU A 132 -9.82 -22.95 -39.38
CA LEU A 132 -9.78 -22.06 -38.22
C LEU A 132 -11.05 -21.20 -38.17
N PRO A 133 -11.55 -20.88 -36.96
CA PRO A 133 -12.76 -20.10 -36.80
C PRO A 133 -12.55 -18.67 -37.30
N LYS A 134 -13.64 -18.05 -37.77
CA LYS A 134 -13.65 -16.60 -37.97
C LYS A 134 -13.56 -15.90 -36.62
N ILE A 135 -12.51 -15.13 -36.41
CA ILE A 135 -12.31 -14.36 -35.18
C ILE A 135 -12.94 -12.97 -35.36
N PRO A 136 -13.72 -12.47 -34.38
CA PRO A 136 -14.18 -11.08 -34.40
C PRO A 136 -12.99 -10.10 -34.32
N PRO A 137 -13.20 -8.79 -34.60
CA PRO A 137 -12.17 -7.79 -34.40
C PRO A 137 -11.58 -7.84 -32.99
N SER A 138 -10.25 -7.75 -32.91
CA SER A 138 -9.53 -7.85 -31.65
C SER A 138 -9.94 -6.76 -30.66
N THR A 139 -10.14 -7.13 -29.40
CA THR A 139 -10.58 -6.23 -28.34
C THR A 139 -10.06 -6.65 -26.96
N ASP A 140 -9.83 -5.68 -26.08
CA ASP A 140 -9.32 -5.88 -24.72
C ASP A 140 -10.42 -6.09 -23.66
N MET A 141 -11.67 -6.30 -24.09
CA MET A 141 -12.84 -6.48 -23.21
C MET A 141 -12.67 -7.56 -22.14
N ASP A 142 -11.96 -8.64 -22.46
CA ASP A 142 -11.72 -9.72 -21.51
C ASP A 142 -10.82 -9.26 -20.35
N HIS A 143 -9.97 -8.25 -20.59
CA HIS A 143 -9.03 -7.64 -19.65
C HIS A 143 -9.56 -6.36 -19.00
N TRP A 144 -10.83 -6.00 -19.22
CA TRP A 144 -11.45 -4.89 -18.52
C TRP A 144 -11.51 -5.13 -17.02
N VAL A 145 -11.42 -4.04 -16.25
CA VAL A 145 -11.60 -4.07 -14.80
C VAL A 145 -12.94 -4.73 -14.49
N LYS A 146 -12.92 -5.80 -13.68
CA LYS A 146 -14.13 -6.48 -13.26
C LYS A 146 -14.73 -5.75 -12.07
N LYS A 147 -16.05 -5.52 -12.13
CA LYS A 147 -16.80 -4.92 -11.01
C LYS A 147 -16.74 -5.86 -9.82
N PRO A 148 -16.22 -5.42 -8.65
CA PRO A 148 -16.14 -6.28 -7.49
C PRO A 148 -17.53 -6.52 -6.90
N GLY A 149 -17.70 -7.68 -6.26
CA GLY A 149 -18.80 -7.88 -5.33
C GLY A 149 -18.58 -7.10 -4.03
N GLN A 150 -19.63 -6.86 -3.25
CA GLN A 150 -19.52 -6.14 -1.97
C GLN A 150 -18.54 -6.84 -1.00
N GLN A 151 -18.57 -8.17 -0.91
CA GLN A 151 -17.67 -8.91 -0.03
C GLN A 151 -16.21 -8.84 -0.49
N GLU A 152 -15.96 -8.88 -1.80
CA GLU A 152 -14.61 -8.75 -2.35
C GLU A 152 -14.00 -7.37 -2.05
N TYR A 153 -14.82 -6.32 -2.19
CA TYR A 153 -14.45 -4.96 -1.81
C TYR A 153 -14.13 -4.85 -0.31
N LEU A 154 -14.98 -5.42 0.55
CA LEU A 154 -14.76 -5.42 2.00
C LEU A 154 -13.49 -6.20 2.40
N ASN A 155 -13.24 -7.35 1.77
CA ASN A 155 -12.04 -8.14 2.01
C ASN A 155 -10.78 -7.37 1.60
N CYS A 156 -10.79 -6.68 0.45
CA CYS A 156 -9.69 -5.82 0.02
C CYS A 156 -9.42 -4.68 1.02
N CYS A 157 -10.48 -4.05 1.55
CA CYS A 157 -10.34 -3.03 2.59
C CYS A 157 -9.72 -3.60 3.87
N ASN A 158 -10.25 -4.72 4.36
CA ASN A 158 -9.78 -5.35 5.59
C ASN A 158 -8.33 -5.82 5.45
N GLU A 159 -7.99 -6.50 4.35
CA GLU A 159 -6.63 -6.98 4.10
C GLU A 159 -5.61 -5.83 4.07
N PHE A 160 -5.94 -4.74 3.38
CA PHE A 160 -5.07 -3.55 3.35
C PHE A 160 -4.77 -3.02 4.76
N TRP A 161 -5.81 -2.77 5.56
CA TRP A 161 -5.64 -2.26 6.93
C TRP A 161 -4.99 -3.29 7.85
N TRP A 162 -5.23 -4.58 7.66
CA TRP A 162 -4.64 -5.65 8.46
C TRP A 162 -3.13 -5.76 8.22
N MET A 163 -2.67 -5.61 6.97
CA MET A 163 -1.26 -5.75 6.62
C MET A 163 -0.36 -4.67 7.22
N LEU A 164 -0.91 -3.50 7.56
CA LEU A 164 -0.17 -2.44 8.24
C LEU A 164 0.43 -2.89 9.57
N ASN A 165 -0.17 -3.88 10.24
CA ASN A 165 0.35 -4.46 11.47
C ASN A 165 1.74 -5.09 11.26
N SER A 166 1.90 -5.87 10.20
CA SER A 166 3.16 -6.54 9.86
C SER A 166 4.20 -5.55 9.35
N ILE A 167 3.76 -4.61 8.52
CA ILE A 167 4.62 -3.55 7.96
C ILE A 167 5.18 -2.68 9.09
N GLY A 168 4.32 -2.11 9.95
CA GLY A 168 4.75 -1.24 11.05
C GLY A 168 5.71 -1.94 12.02
N LYS A 169 5.40 -3.19 12.40
CA LYS A 169 6.28 -4.00 13.25
C LYS A 169 7.63 -4.26 12.60
N GLY A 170 7.64 -4.63 11.32
CA GLY A 170 8.88 -4.88 10.58
C GLY A 170 9.76 -3.63 10.50
N ILE A 171 9.16 -2.45 10.26
CA ILE A 171 9.89 -1.18 10.24
C ILE A 171 10.47 -0.88 11.62
N TRP A 172 9.67 -1.04 12.68
CA TRP A 172 10.13 -0.83 14.06
C TRP A 172 11.28 -1.78 14.44
N ARG A 173 11.29 -3.02 13.95
CA ARG A 173 12.37 -3.99 14.15
C ARG A 173 13.60 -3.77 13.25
N GLY A 174 13.50 -2.94 12.22
CA GLY A 174 14.57 -2.77 11.22
C GLY A 174 14.68 -3.91 10.21
N GLU A 175 13.60 -4.68 10.01
CA GLU A 175 13.54 -5.84 9.10
C GLU A 175 13.24 -5.40 7.66
N ILE A 176 14.09 -4.55 7.08
CA ILE A 176 13.78 -3.84 5.81
C ILE A 176 13.41 -4.76 4.64
N PRO A 177 14.12 -5.88 4.34
CA PRO A 177 13.71 -6.78 3.26
C PRO A 177 12.30 -7.37 3.47
N TYR A 178 11.99 -7.78 4.70
CA TYR A 178 10.67 -8.30 5.05
C TYR A 178 9.59 -7.23 4.86
N VAL A 179 9.85 -5.99 5.26
CA VAL A 179 8.92 -4.87 5.05
C VAL A 179 8.67 -4.62 3.57
N MET A 180 9.71 -4.63 2.75
CA MET A 180 9.58 -4.43 1.30
C MET A 180 8.73 -5.54 0.68
N ASP A 181 8.91 -6.80 1.10
CA ASP A 181 8.07 -7.90 0.64
C ASP A 181 6.62 -7.76 1.12
N MET A 182 6.38 -7.39 2.38
CA MET A 182 5.02 -7.13 2.89
C MET A 182 4.33 -5.99 2.13
N LEU A 183 5.06 -4.92 1.80
CA LEU A 183 4.54 -3.82 1.00
C LEU A 183 4.25 -4.25 -0.44
N ASN A 184 5.18 -4.92 -1.09
CA ASN A 184 5.11 -5.18 -2.52
C ASN A 184 4.21 -6.37 -2.87
N LEU A 185 4.12 -7.37 -1.99
CA LEU A 185 3.39 -8.63 -2.23
C LEU A 185 2.01 -8.66 -1.57
N HIS A 186 1.75 -7.83 -0.56
CA HIS A 186 0.48 -7.87 0.19
C HIS A 186 -0.20 -6.49 0.29
N GLY A 187 0.49 -5.44 0.75
CA GLY A 187 -0.12 -4.12 0.93
C GLY A 187 -0.47 -3.41 -0.38
N ARG A 188 0.52 -3.18 -1.25
CA ARG A 188 0.34 -2.45 -2.51
C ARG A 188 -0.62 -3.16 -3.48
N PRO A 189 -0.65 -4.50 -3.60
CA PRO A 189 -1.65 -5.17 -4.43
C PRO A 189 -3.10 -4.78 -4.09
N GLU A 190 -3.45 -4.62 -2.82
CA GLU A 190 -4.80 -4.17 -2.43
C GLU A 190 -5.05 -2.70 -2.85
N LEU A 191 -4.06 -1.81 -2.71
CA LEU A 191 -4.15 -0.45 -3.25
C LEU A 191 -4.36 -0.46 -4.77
N MET A 192 -3.60 -1.29 -5.50
CA MET A 192 -3.72 -1.39 -6.96
C MET A 192 -5.08 -1.92 -7.40
N LYS A 193 -5.66 -2.90 -6.67
CA LYS A 193 -7.05 -3.34 -6.88
C LYS A 193 -8.02 -2.18 -6.66
N MET A 194 -7.87 -1.45 -5.56
CA MET A 194 -8.76 -0.34 -5.23
C MET A 194 -8.71 0.80 -6.26
N LEU A 195 -7.52 1.19 -6.72
CA LEU A 195 -7.34 2.16 -7.81
C LEU A 195 -7.92 1.64 -9.14
N SER A 196 -7.75 0.35 -9.43
CA SER A 196 -8.35 -0.26 -10.61
C SER A 196 -9.87 -0.18 -10.57
N TRP A 197 -10.50 -0.50 -9.43
CA TRP A 197 -11.94 -0.36 -9.23
C TRP A 197 -12.40 1.09 -9.28
N TYR A 198 -11.61 2.04 -8.76
CA TYR A 198 -11.91 3.46 -8.88
C TYR A 198 -11.99 3.92 -10.34
N VAL A 199 -11.00 3.54 -11.15
CA VAL A 199 -11.03 3.78 -12.60
C VAL A 199 -12.23 3.06 -13.24
N GLY A 200 -12.50 1.82 -12.83
CA GLY A 200 -13.66 1.04 -13.26
C GLY A 200 -14.98 1.77 -13.00
N VAL A 201 -15.22 2.26 -11.79
CA VAL A 201 -16.42 3.03 -11.42
C VAL A 201 -16.57 4.26 -12.33
N ASN A 202 -15.50 5.05 -12.51
CA ASN A 202 -15.54 6.27 -13.32
C ASN A 202 -15.72 6.02 -14.82
N ARG A 203 -15.42 4.81 -15.29
CA ARG A 203 -15.49 4.40 -16.69
C ARG A 203 -16.54 3.32 -16.94
N ASN A 204 -17.49 3.12 -16.03
CA ASN A 204 -18.54 2.10 -16.14
C ASN A 204 -17.99 0.69 -16.45
N PHE A 205 -16.83 0.35 -15.88
CA PHE A 205 -16.12 -0.92 -16.06
C PHE A 205 -15.83 -1.28 -17.53
N SER A 206 -15.66 -0.26 -18.36
CA SER A 206 -15.45 -0.39 -19.82
C SER A 206 -14.02 -0.08 -20.27
N CYS A 207 -13.03 -0.38 -19.43
CA CYS A 207 -11.62 -0.13 -19.73
C CYS A 207 -10.69 -1.14 -19.06
N SER A 208 -9.49 -1.29 -19.61
CA SER A 208 -8.39 -2.04 -19.00
C SER A 208 -7.33 -1.09 -18.46
N VAL A 209 -6.94 -1.27 -17.19
CA VAL A 209 -5.81 -0.56 -16.58
C VAL A 209 -4.45 -1.23 -16.87
N GLY A 210 -4.45 -2.28 -17.70
CA GLY A 210 -3.28 -3.08 -18.02
C GLY A 210 -2.84 -3.99 -16.85
N LYS A 211 -2.01 -4.99 -17.19
CA LYS A 211 -1.41 -5.88 -16.19
C LYS A 211 -0.65 -5.05 -15.15
N CYS A 212 -0.88 -5.34 -13.87
CA CYS A 212 -0.30 -4.61 -12.74
C CYS A 212 -0.59 -3.09 -12.74
N GLY A 213 -1.66 -2.63 -13.39
CA GLY A 213 -2.03 -1.22 -13.41
C GLY A 213 -1.10 -0.35 -14.27
N LYS A 214 -0.36 -0.94 -15.21
CA LYS A 214 0.63 -0.21 -16.04
C LYS A 214 0.06 0.92 -16.92
N TYR A 215 -1.27 1.07 -17.00
CA TYR A 215 -1.96 2.16 -17.70
C TYR A 215 -2.77 3.07 -16.77
N LEU A 216 -2.58 3.00 -15.45
CA LEU A 216 -3.29 3.86 -14.50
C LEU A 216 -3.02 5.35 -14.72
N ASP A 217 -1.83 5.71 -15.20
CA ASP A 217 -1.43 7.07 -15.60
C ASP A 217 -2.36 7.71 -16.63
N LYS A 218 -3.00 6.91 -17.48
CA LYS A 218 -3.97 7.41 -18.48
C LYS A 218 -5.33 7.78 -17.88
N TYR A 219 -5.62 7.31 -16.67
CA TYR A 219 -6.95 7.38 -16.06
C TYR A 219 -6.99 8.21 -14.79
N LEU A 220 -5.94 8.17 -13.99
CA LEU A 220 -5.78 8.98 -12.79
C LEU A 220 -5.39 10.42 -13.16
N THR A 221 -5.68 11.37 -12.28
CA THR A 221 -5.10 12.71 -12.42
C THR A 221 -3.59 12.66 -12.17
N ASN A 222 -2.85 13.69 -12.60
CA ASN A 222 -1.41 13.78 -12.31
C ASN A 222 -1.14 13.71 -10.81
N GLU A 223 -1.93 14.42 -10.00
CA GLU A 223 -1.84 14.41 -8.53
C GLU A 223 -2.10 13.01 -7.95
N GLU A 224 -3.13 12.30 -8.41
CA GLU A 224 -3.43 10.94 -7.95
C GLU A 224 -2.32 9.95 -8.33
N TYR A 225 -1.74 10.10 -9.52
CA TYR A 225 -0.63 9.26 -9.97
C TYR A 225 0.69 9.56 -9.23
N GLU A 226 0.98 10.83 -8.96
CA GLU A 226 2.12 11.25 -8.13
C GLU A 226 2.02 10.66 -6.72
N ARG A 227 0.84 10.73 -6.09
CA ARG A 227 0.58 10.08 -4.79
C ARG A 227 0.76 8.56 -4.85
N LEU A 228 0.39 7.91 -5.96
CA LEU A 228 0.70 6.48 -6.15
C LEU A 228 2.22 6.25 -6.21
N MET A 229 2.99 7.11 -6.88
CA MET A 229 4.45 6.99 -6.94
C MET A 229 5.10 7.21 -5.58
N GLU A 230 4.55 8.08 -4.73
CA GLU A 230 5.00 8.25 -3.33
C GLU A 230 4.88 6.96 -2.49
N THR A 231 4.05 5.99 -2.93
CA THR A 231 3.92 4.67 -2.29
C THR A 231 5.05 3.68 -2.63
N TYR A 232 6.06 4.10 -3.39
CA TYR A 232 7.26 3.33 -3.73
C TYR A 232 8.50 3.96 -3.05
N PRO A 233 8.89 3.49 -1.86
CA PRO A 233 10.04 4.04 -1.14
C PRO A 233 11.36 3.42 -1.61
N GLY A 234 12.48 4.11 -1.33
CA GLY A 234 13.77 3.44 -1.22
C GLY A 234 13.83 2.51 -0.01
N ALA A 235 14.94 1.80 0.17
CA ALA A 235 15.15 0.87 1.29
C ALA A 235 15.59 1.58 2.59
N GLU A 236 15.03 2.76 2.87
CA GLU A 236 15.37 3.60 4.02
C GLU A 236 14.17 3.75 4.96
N THR A 237 14.39 3.61 6.27
CA THR A 237 13.31 3.54 7.28
C THR A 237 12.33 4.71 7.21
N GLU A 238 12.84 5.94 7.16
CA GLU A 238 11.98 7.14 7.14
C GLU A 238 11.25 7.34 5.81
N GLU A 239 11.84 6.92 4.70
CA GLU A 239 11.18 6.91 3.39
C GLU A 239 10.04 5.90 3.38
N ILE A 240 10.28 4.71 3.94
CA ILE A 240 9.25 3.67 4.05
C ILE A 240 8.09 4.17 4.92
N TRP A 241 8.35 4.75 6.09
CA TRP A 241 7.30 5.32 6.93
C TRP A 241 6.46 6.38 6.20
N ARG A 242 7.12 7.29 5.47
CA ARG A 242 6.43 8.31 4.67
C ARG A 242 5.57 7.68 3.58
N SER A 243 6.12 6.70 2.89
CA SER A 243 5.46 5.98 1.79
C SER A 243 4.25 5.18 2.25
N VAL A 244 4.34 4.52 3.41
CA VAL A 244 3.21 3.81 4.02
C VAL A 244 2.11 4.79 4.42
N ARG A 245 2.44 5.94 5.01
CA ARG A 245 1.44 6.97 5.33
C ARG A 245 0.73 7.50 4.09
N ALA A 246 1.48 7.81 3.03
CA ALA A 246 0.90 8.21 1.74
C ALA A 246 0.00 7.11 1.15
N MET A 247 0.42 5.85 1.25
CA MET A 247 -0.37 4.70 0.82
C MET A 247 -1.68 4.58 1.61
N CYS A 248 -1.67 4.77 2.93
CA CYS A 248 -2.86 4.78 3.77
C CYS A 248 -3.84 5.89 3.39
N ASP A 249 -3.33 7.11 3.16
CA ASP A 249 -4.17 8.26 2.82
C ASP A 249 -4.84 8.05 1.44
N LEU A 250 -4.06 7.62 0.45
CA LEU A 250 -4.56 7.31 -0.89
C LEU A 250 -5.59 6.17 -0.86
N PHE A 251 -5.31 5.08 -0.13
CA PHE A 251 -6.24 3.97 0.00
C PHE A 251 -7.54 4.39 0.69
N HIS A 252 -7.46 5.13 1.80
CA HIS A 252 -8.64 5.58 2.54
C HIS A 252 -9.58 6.42 1.67
N GLU A 253 -9.03 7.37 0.91
CA GLU A 253 -9.80 8.21 0.01
C GLU A 253 -10.39 7.43 -1.16
N THR A 254 -9.58 6.62 -1.84
CA THR A 254 -10.01 5.84 -3.01
C THR A 254 -11.04 4.78 -2.63
N ALA A 255 -10.86 4.07 -1.51
CA ALA A 255 -11.82 3.10 -1.02
C ALA A 255 -13.19 3.74 -0.77
N ARG A 256 -13.23 4.91 -0.12
CA ARG A 256 -14.48 5.66 0.08
C ARG A 256 -15.15 6.04 -1.25
N LYS A 257 -14.40 6.59 -2.20
CA LYS A 257 -14.92 6.94 -3.54
C LYS A 257 -15.51 5.70 -4.26
N VAL A 258 -14.83 4.56 -4.18
CA VAL A 258 -15.31 3.28 -4.75
C VAL A 258 -16.57 2.79 -4.04
N GLY A 259 -16.56 2.78 -2.70
CA GLY A 259 -17.71 2.39 -1.89
C GLY A 259 -18.94 3.24 -2.20
N ASP A 260 -18.79 4.56 -2.24
CA ASP A 260 -19.86 5.50 -2.60
C ASP A 260 -20.38 5.26 -4.03
N GLY A 261 -19.48 5.05 -4.99
CA GLY A 261 -19.85 4.79 -6.39
C GLY A 261 -20.50 3.43 -6.64
N LEU A 262 -20.27 2.45 -5.76
CA LEU A 262 -20.86 1.11 -5.85
C LEU A 262 -22.03 0.88 -4.91
N GLY A 263 -22.27 1.79 -3.96
CA GLY A 263 -23.24 1.61 -2.88
C GLY A 263 -22.79 0.61 -1.81
N TYR A 264 -21.48 0.44 -1.61
CA TYR A 264 -20.91 -0.49 -0.63
C TYR A 264 -20.45 0.25 0.65
N PRO A 265 -20.67 -0.34 1.84
CA PRO A 265 -20.25 0.29 3.08
C PRO A 265 -18.73 0.26 3.23
N TYR A 266 -18.14 1.36 3.69
CA TYR A 266 -16.72 1.44 4.03
C TYR A 266 -16.53 1.52 5.55
N ASN A 267 -15.75 0.61 6.12
CA ASN A 267 -15.50 0.57 7.56
C ASN A 267 -14.47 1.63 7.97
N ARG A 268 -14.95 2.84 8.30
CA ARG A 268 -14.09 3.96 8.73
C ARG A 268 -13.44 3.73 10.09
N GLU A 269 -14.10 2.97 10.96
CA GLU A 269 -13.61 2.67 12.32
C GLU A 269 -12.39 1.74 12.24
N GLU A 270 -12.47 0.67 11.43
CA GLU A 270 -11.33 -0.22 11.18
C GLU A 270 -10.14 0.53 10.57
N ALA A 271 -10.40 1.37 9.56
CA ALA A 271 -9.38 2.20 8.94
C ALA A 271 -8.69 3.12 9.96
N HIS A 272 -9.49 3.77 10.82
CA HIS A 272 -8.98 4.64 11.88
C HIS A 272 -8.15 3.86 12.90
N ASN A 273 -8.67 2.75 13.42
CA ASN A 273 -8.00 1.95 14.45
C ASN A 273 -6.70 1.32 13.95
N SER A 274 -6.67 0.84 12.70
CA SER A 274 -5.43 0.34 12.09
C SER A 274 -4.40 1.45 11.90
N ARG A 275 -4.81 2.62 11.39
CA ARG A 275 -3.92 3.77 11.23
C ARG A 275 -3.42 4.29 12.59
N LEU A 276 -4.26 4.30 13.62
CA LEU A 276 -3.87 4.64 14.99
C LEU A 276 -2.78 3.70 15.50
N TYR A 277 -2.96 2.39 15.35
CA TYR A 277 -1.95 1.41 15.75
C TYR A 277 -0.61 1.64 15.02
N LEU A 278 -0.66 1.94 13.72
CA LEU A 278 0.54 2.27 12.93
C LEU A 278 1.24 3.54 13.45
N ASP A 279 0.49 4.60 13.73
CA ASP A 279 1.04 5.86 14.20
C ASP A 279 1.61 5.75 15.63
N CYS A 280 0.99 4.92 16.49
CA CYS A 280 1.56 4.55 17.79
C CYS A 280 2.85 3.73 17.63
N THR A 281 2.90 2.82 16.66
CA THR A 281 4.10 2.02 16.36
C THR A 281 5.26 2.89 15.88
N TYR A 282 4.98 3.94 15.10
CA TYR A 282 5.98 4.91 14.64
C TYR A 282 6.62 5.68 15.80
N GLU A 283 5.84 6.12 16.78
CA GLU A 283 6.34 6.85 17.94
C GLU A 283 6.97 5.97 19.02
N MET A 284 6.83 4.65 18.89
CA MET A 284 7.27 3.69 19.89
C MET A 284 8.80 3.78 20.13
N PRO A 285 9.24 4.00 21.37
CA PRO A 285 10.66 3.98 21.71
C PRO A 285 11.32 2.65 21.30
N LYS A 286 12.59 2.73 20.88
CA LYS A 286 13.37 1.53 20.54
C LYS A 286 13.62 0.72 21.81
N GLY A 287 13.23 -0.55 21.81
CA GLY A 287 13.40 -1.44 22.96
C GLY A 287 12.24 -1.45 23.95
N ALA A 288 11.15 -0.71 23.70
CA ALA A 288 9.96 -0.72 24.55
C ALA A 288 9.45 -2.16 24.79
N GLU A 289 9.27 -2.53 26.07
CA GLU A 289 8.77 -3.85 26.48
C GLU A 289 7.23 -3.92 26.52
N THR A 290 6.57 -2.76 26.49
CA THR A 290 5.11 -2.64 26.49
C THR A 290 4.65 -1.74 25.35
N PHE A 291 3.47 -2.04 24.80
CA PHE A 291 2.89 -1.24 23.72
C PHE A 291 2.07 -0.09 24.31
N PHE A 292 2.45 1.14 23.98
CA PHE A 292 1.70 2.35 24.32
C PHE A 292 0.74 2.74 23.20
N MET A 293 -0.54 2.92 23.53
CA MET A 293 -1.53 3.58 22.67
C MET A 293 -1.33 5.11 22.66
N VAL A 294 -0.07 5.53 22.47
CA VAL A 294 0.38 6.91 22.51
C VAL A 294 0.96 7.25 21.15
N ARG A 295 0.52 8.37 20.58
CA ARG A 295 1.02 8.90 19.31
C ARG A 295 1.23 10.40 19.44
N ARG A 296 2.00 10.96 18.51
CA ARG A 296 2.12 12.40 18.38
C ARG A 296 0.75 13.01 18.02
N MET A 297 0.46 14.16 18.61
CA MET A 297 -0.75 14.93 18.35
C MET A 297 -0.73 15.46 16.91
N ARG A 298 -1.88 15.41 16.25
CA ARG A 298 -2.10 15.99 14.92
C ARG A 298 -2.77 17.35 15.05
N VAL A 299 -2.73 18.13 13.98
CA VAL A 299 -3.37 19.45 13.95
C VAL A 299 -4.89 19.34 14.21
N GLU A 300 -5.55 18.30 13.69
CA GLU A 300 -6.98 18.04 13.93
C GLU A 300 -7.34 17.68 15.38
N ASP A 301 -6.35 17.34 16.20
CA ASP A 301 -6.55 16.95 17.60
C ASP A 301 -6.49 18.13 18.57
N VAL A 302 -6.00 19.29 18.12
CA VAL A 302 -5.74 20.47 18.96
C VAL A 302 -6.98 20.87 19.75
N ASP A 303 -8.15 20.93 19.09
CA ASP A 303 -9.41 21.29 19.74
C ASP A 303 -9.80 20.32 20.85
N LYS A 304 -9.70 19.01 20.59
CA LYS A 304 -10.04 17.96 21.57
C LYS A 304 -9.07 18.01 22.76
N THR A 305 -7.80 18.24 22.48
CA THR A 305 -6.72 18.29 23.48
C THR A 305 -6.84 19.54 24.36
N ALA A 306 -7.07 20.71 23.77
CA ALA A 306 -7.31 21.95 24.49
C ALA A 306 -8.53 21.86 25.42
N LYS A 307 -9.60 21.18 24.97
CA LYS A 307 -10.77 20.93 25.81
C LYS A 307 -10.43 20.07 27.04
N ILE A 308 -9.66 18.99 26.87
CA ILE A 308 -9.18 18.16 27.98
C ILE A 308 -8.33 18.98 28.95
N TRP A 309 -7.49 19.89 28.45
CA TRP A 309 -6.71 20.82 29.28
C TRP A 309 -7.63 21.70 30.14
N LEU A 310 -8.62 22.36 29.53
CA LEU A 310 -9.51 23.27 30.25
C LEU A 310 -10.31 22.53 31.32
N GLU A 311 -10.97 21.43 30.96
CA GLU A 311 -11.74 20.60 31.89
C GLU A 311 -10.86 20.04 33.02
N GLY A 312 -9.63 19.62 32.68
CA GLY A 312 -8.65 19.14 33.65
C GLY A 312 -8.28 20.18 34.69
N ASN A 313 -7.99 21.41 34.25
CA ASN A 313 -7.61 22.51 35.15
C ASN A 313 -8.79 22.99 36.02
N LEU A 314 -9.99 23.14 35.45
CA LEU A 314 -11.18 23.52 36.22
C LEU A 314 -11.52 22.50 37.32
N SER A 315 -11.27 21.21 37.08
CA SER A 315 -11.48 20.13 38.04
C SER A 315 -10.37 20.04 39.10
N ALA A 316 -9.10 20.25 38.72
CA ALA A 316 -7.95 20.01 39.60
C ALA A 316 -7.48 21.24 40.38
N HIS A 317 -7.79 22.45 39.90
CA HIS A 317 -7.23 23.70 40.40
C HIS A 317 -8.31 24.68 40.87
N SER A 318 -9.24 24.21 41.73
CA SER A 318 -10.32 25.04 42.28
C SER A 318 -9.84 26.23 43.14
N PHE A 319 -8.56 26.24 43.52
CA PHE A 319 -7.89 27.34 44.22
C PHE A 319 -7.44 28.47 43.27
N ILE A 320 -7.38 28.22 41.96
CA ILE A 320 -7.13 29.24 40.93
C ILE A 320 -8.48 29.67 40.32
N PRO A 321 -8.74 30.99 40.15
CA PRO A 321 -9.99 31.46 39.57
C PRO A 321 -10.29 30.85 38.20
N GLU A 322 -11.52 30.41 37.99
CA GLU A 322 -11.98 29.84 36.70
C GLU A 322 -11.73 30.78 35.50
N THR A 323 -11.84 32.10 35.71
CA THR A 323 -11.59 33.11 34.68
C THR A 323 -10.17 33.02 34.13
N TYR A 324 -9.17 32.73 34.97
CA TYR A 324 -7.78 32.58 34.54
C TYR A 324 -7.63 31.48 33.48
N TRP A 325 -8.23 30.30 33.70
CA TRP A 325 -8.15 29.19 32.75
C TRP A 325 -8.88 29.49 31.44
N ARG A 326 -10.04 30.16 31.52
CA ARG A 326 -10.83 30.52 30.35
C ARG A 326 -10.15 31.60 29.51
N GLU A 327 -9.55 32.60 30.14
CA GLU A 327 -8.82 33.68 29.46
C GLU A 327 -7.57 33.15 28.75
N ASN A 328 -6.89 32.14 29.32
CA ASN A 328 -5.71 31.51 28.72
C ASN A 328 -6.02 30.43 27.67
N TYR A 329 -7.29 30.03 27.50
CA TYR A 329 -7.68 28.89 26.66
C TYR A 329 -7.20 29.01 25.20
N GLU A 330 -7.48 30.15 24.55
CA GLU A 330 -7.06 30.37 23.15
C GLU A 330 -5.53 30.46 23.01
N GLY A 331 -4.85 31.01 24.01
CA GLY A 331 -3.39 31.07 24.05
C GLY A 331 -2.76 29.67 24.14
N VAL A 332 -3.24 28.83 25.06
CA VAL A 332 -2.77 27.45 25.23
C VAL A 332 -3.10 26.60 24.01
N LYS A 333 -4.28 26.79 23.42
CA LYS A 333 -4.64 26.12 22.16
C LYS A 333 -3.63 26.44 21.04
N GLY A 334 -3.21 27.70 20.92
CA GLY A 334 -2.16 28.12 20.00
C GLY A 334 -0.79 27.48 20.31
N GLN A 335 -0.45 27.36 21.60
CA GLN A 335 0.80 26.69 22.03
C GLN A 335 0.78 25.19 21.74
N LEU A 336 -0.32 24.50 22.02
CA LEU A 336 -0.49 23.07 21.72
C LEU A 336 -0.26 22.79 20.23
N ALA A 337 -0.77 23.65 19.34
CA ALA A 337 -0.59 23.49 17.89
C ALA A 337 0.88 23.56 17.43
N GLN A 338 1.78 24.13 18.24
CA GLN A 338 3.20 24.32 17.91
C GLN A 338 4.13 23.45 18.76
N ALA A 339 3.63 22.90 19.87
CA ALA A 339 4.41 22.13 20.82
C ALA A 339 4.50 20.64 20.45
N GLU A 340 5.46 19.96 21.07
CA GLU A 340 5.52 18.51 21.06
C GLU A 340 4.52 17.95 22.10
N VAL A 341 3.43 17.38 21.59
CA VAL A 341 2.34 16.83 22.40
C VAL A 341 2.11 15.38 22.01
N TYR A 342 2.01 14.52 23.01
CA TYR A 342 1.66 13.11 22.86
C TYR A 342 0.26 12.86 23.38
N THR A 343 -0.59 12.24 22.56
CA THR A 343 -1.97 11.90 22.93
C THR A 343 -2.08 10.41 23.16
N TYR A 344 -2.76 10.03 24.23
CA TYR A 344 -3.28 8.67 24.40
C TYR A 344 -4.65 8.59 23.70
N GLU A 345 -4.78 7.66 22.75
CA GLU A 345 -6.00 7.46 21.98
C GLU A 345 -6.31 5.96 21.86
N ASP A 346 -7.59 5.61 22.01
CA ASP A 346 -8.11 4.28 21.71
C ASP A 346 -9.40 4.36 20.86
N ASP A 347 -10.17 3.29 20.79
CA ASP A 347 -11.44 3.20 20.05
C ASP A 347 -12.49 4.25 20.49
N ARG A 348 -12.30 4.87 21.66
CA ARG A 348 -13.16 5.95 22.19
C ARG A 348 -12.63 7.34 21.86
N GLY A 349 -11.54 7.43 21.10
CA GLY A 349 -10.84 8.65 20.72
C GLY A 349 -9.81 9.10 21.76
N ILE A 350 -9.38 10.37 21.69
CA ILE A 350 -8.34 10.91 22.59
C ILE A 350 -8.86 10.97 24.02
N LEU A 351 -8.15 10.32 24.94
CA LEU A 351 -8.53 10.21 26.35
C LEU A 351 -7.61 10.99 27.30
N GLY A 352 -6.41 11.34 26.84
CA GLY A 352 -5.46 12.14 27.58
C GLY A 352 -4.28 12.56 26.72
N PHE A 353 -3.46 13.45 27.24
CA PHE A 353 -2.25 13.91 26.56
C PHE A 353 -1.16 14.32 27.54
N ALA A 354 0.07 14.37 27.04
CA ALA A 354 1.24 14.92 27.71
C ALA A 354 1.90 15.95 26.80
N GLY A 355 2.06 17.19 27.29
CA GLY A 355 2.91 18.20 26.65
C GLY A 355 4.33 18.09 27.18
N VAL A 356 5.31 17.92 26.29
CA VAL A 356 6.72 17.73 26.67
C VAL A 356 7.62 18.62 25.83
N MET A 357 8.66 19.18 26.44
CA MET A 357 9.67 20.00 25.77
C MET A 357 11.04 19.68 26.37
N ASP A 358 11.91 19.00 25.62
CA ASP A 358 13.28 18.67 26.03
C ASP A 358 13.39 18.03 27.44
N GLY A 359 12.49 17.08 27.75
CA GLY A 359 12.41 16.42 29.06
C GLY A 359 11.63 17.20 30.13
N TYR A 360 11.17 18.41 29.84
CA TYR A 360 10.22 19.12 30.70
C TYR A 360 8.77 18.74 30.37
N ILE A 361 8.05 18.16 31.32
CA ILE A 361 6.62 17.86 31.20
C ILE A 361 5.84 19.13 31.59
N ALA A 362 5.32 19.82 30.58
CA ALA A 362 4.47 21.00 30.78
C ALA A 362 3.10 20.64 31.38
N GLY A 363 2.64 19.42 31.17
CA GLY A 363 1.49 18.88 31.88
C GLY A 363 1.01 17.55 31.31
N ILE A 364 0.40 16.72 32.17
CA ILE A 364 -0.30 15.49 31.80
C ILE A 364 -1.75 15.64 32.19
N PHE A 365 -2.65 15.47 31.22
CA PHE A 365 -4.08 15.60 31.41
C PHE A 365 -4.79 14.34 30.94
N VAL A 366 -5.73 13.87 31.74
CA VAL A 366 -6.60 12.73 31.44
C VAL A 366 -8.03 13.14 31.68
N LYS A 367 -8.93 12.80 30.74
CA LYS A 367 -10.38 13.00 30.87
C LYS A 367 -10.87 12.50 32.23
N GLU A 368 -11.74 13.26 32.88
CA GLU A 368 -12.13 13.02 34.27
C GLU A 368 -12.68 11.61 34.51
N ASN A 369 -13.58 11.15 33.62
CA ASN A 369 -14.17 9.81 33.67
C ASN A 369 -13.19 8.66 33.31
N MET A 370 -11.99 9.00 32.84
CA MET A 370 -10.95 8.05 32.43
C MET A 370 -9.75 8.02 33.39
N ARG A 371 -9.76 8.84 34.44
CA ARG A 371 -8.70 8.86 35.46
C ARG A 371 -8.65 7.52 36.21
N SER A 372 -7.47 7.18 36.72
CA SER A 372 -7.18 5.93 37.43
C SER A 372 -7.38 4.64 36.62
N GLN A 373 -7.45 4.72 35.29
CA GLN A 373 -7.48 3.56 34.37
C GLN A 373 -6.13 3.28 33.70
N GLY A 374 -5.02 3.80 34.26
CA GLY A 374 -3.66 3.59 33.73
C GLY A 374 -3.23 4.55 32.60
N ILE A 375 -4.10 5.40 32.06
CA ILE A 375 -3.75 6.33 30.96
C ILE A 375 -2.64 7.31 31.32
N GLY A 376 -2.74 7.96 32.49
CA GLY A 376 -1.69 8.88 32.95
C GLY A 376 -0.35 8.17 33.13
N LYS A 377 -0.38 6.92 33.60
CA LYS A 377 0.80 6.07 33.71
C LYS A 377 1.38 5.74 32.33
N ALA A 378 0.57 5.32 31.36
CA ALA A 378 1.01 5.04 30.00
C ALA A 378 1.69 6.25 29.34
N LEU A 379 1.13 7.45 29.49
CA LEU A 379 1.74 8.69 29.00
C LEU A 379 3.08 8.99 29.71
N THR A 380 3.13 8.78 31.03
CA THR A 380 4.35 9.02 31.82
C THR A 380 5.45 8.02 31.47
N ASP A 381 5.13 6.74 31.38
CA ASP A 381 6.07 5.67 31.02
C ASP A 381 6.58 5.87 29.59
N PHE A 382 5.71 6.23 28.62
CA PHE A 382 6.14 6.62 27.28
C PHE A 382 7.17 7.77 27.30
N CYS A 383 6.96 8.80 28.14
CA CYS A 383 7.93 9.89 28.28
C CYS A 383 9.25 9.41 28.90
N LYS A 384 9.22 8.52 29.89
CA LYS A 384 10.42 7.97 30.54
C LYS A 384 11.29 7.15 29.59
N GLU A 385 10.65 6.39 28.70
CA GLU A 385 11.34 5.63 27.65
C GLU A 385 12.01 6.54 26.60
N LYS A 386 11.51 7.78 26.45
CA LYS A 386 12.00 8.73 25.44
C LYS A 386 13.07 9.69 25.98
N TYR A 387 12.99 10.05 27.26
CA TYR A 387 13.85 11.06 27.88
C TYR A 387 14.63 10.49 29.06
N PRO A 388 15.96 10.66 29.14
CA PRO A 388 16.77 10.10 30.24
C PRO A 388 16.53 10.81 31.58
N LYS A 389 15.99 12.03 31.54
CA LYS A 389 15.60 12.84 32.69
C LYS A 389 14.29 13.54 32.35
N LEU A 390 13.37 13.53 33.31
CA LEU A 390 12.12 14.26 33.24
C LEU A 390 12.01 15.25 34.40
N THR A 391 11.49 16.44 34.12
CA THR A 391 11.22 17.47 35.11
C THR A 391 9.82 18.02 34.93
N LEU A 392 9.16 18.43 36.01
CA LEU A 392 7.82 19.02 35.95
C LEU A 392 7.60 19.97 37.12
N HIS A 393 6.60 20.84 36.96
CA HIS A 393 6.06 21.62 38.06
C HIS A 393 4.64 21.16 38.39
N VAL A 394 4.33 21.08 39.68
CA VAL A 394 3.00 20.72 40.18
C VAL A 394 2.64 21.60 41.37
N TYR A 395 1.46 22.23 41.32
CA TYR A 395 0.98 23.05 42.44
C TYR A 395 0.90 22.23 43.74
N CYS A 396 1.38 22.81 44.84
CA CYS A 396 1.40 22.19 46.15
C CYS A 396 -0.01 21.77 46.60
N GLU A 397 -1.04 22.50 46.19
CA GLU A 397 -2.45 22.19 46.49
C GLU A 397 -3.00 20.99 45.68
N ASN A 398 -2.37 20.62 44.56
CA ASN A 398 -2.77 19.46 43.77
C ASN A 398 -2.19 18.15 44.34
N LYS A 399 -2.64 17.79 45.55
CA LYS A 399 -2.18 16.59 46.29
C LYS A 399 -2.35 15.30 45.50
N LYS A 400 -3.37 15.22 44.62
CA LYS A 400 -3.61 14.05 43.76
C LYS A 400 -2.52 13.88 42.70
N ALA A 401 -2.11 14.97 42.05
CA ALA A 401 -1.05 14.93 41.05
C ALA A 401 0.32 14.65 41.70
N ILE A 402 0.60 15.24 42.87
CA ILE A 402 1.85 14.95 43.63
C ILE A 402 1.93 13.45 43.94
N ALA A 403 0.89 12.87 44.54
CA ALA A 403 0.87 11.44 44.85
C ALA A 403 0.98 10.54 43.60
N PHE A 404 0.44 11.00 42.46
CA PHE A 404 0.62 10.32 41.18
C PHE A 404 2.10 10.32 40.77
N TYR A 405 2.75 11.48 40.74
CA TYR A 405 4.14 11.60 40.31
C TYR A 405 5.13 10.89 41.25
N GLU A 406 4.92 10.97 42.56
CA GLU A 406 5.72 10.22 43.55
C GLU A 406 5.63 8.71 43.31
N ARG A 407 4.42 8.19 43.04
CA ARG A 407 4.22 6.77 42.71
C ARG A 407 4.89 6.38 41.40
N GLU A 408 4.89 7.27 40.42
CA GLU A 408 5.63 7.08 39.18
C GLU A 408 7.15 7.33 39.34
N GLY A 409 7.66 7.55 40.56
CA GLY A 409 9.09 7.62 40.87
C GLY A 409 9.72 9.00 40.74
N PHE A 410 8.93 10.06 40.59
CA PHE A 410 9.44 11.44 40.69
C PHE A 410 9.72 11.81 42.15
N VAL A 411 10.76 12.60 42.37
CA VAL A 411 11.11 13.15 43.68
C VAL A 411 11.00 14.67 43.68
N ILE A 412 10.57 15.26 44.79
CA ILE A 412 10.54 16.72 44.96
C ILE A 412 11.98 17.22 45.08
N GLU A 413 12.41 18.09 44.17
CA GLU A 413 13.74 18.71 44.20
C GLU A 413 13.72 20.04 44.94
N LYS A 414 12.70 20.88 44.68
CA LYS A 414 12.53 22.17 45.39
C LYS A 414 11.07 22.65 45.38
N GLU A 415 10.76 23.56 46.31
CA GLU A 415 9.52 24.34 46.35
C GLU A 415 9.80 25.75 45.82
N GLN A 416 8.89 26.28 45.00
CA GLN A 416 8.96 27.65 44.50
C GLN A 416 7.57 28.27 44.40
N THR A 417 7.51 29.56 44.06
CA THR A 417 6.25 30.30 43.83
C THR A 417 6.08 30.55 42.35
N GLU A 418 4.95 30.14 41.79
CA GLU A 418 4.61 30.34 40.39
C GLU A 418 4.26 31.82 40.15
N ALA A 419 4.83 32.42 39.09
CA ALA A 419 4.84 33.87 38.91
C ALA A 419 3.48 34.45 38.49
N ASN A 420 2.62 33.69 37.80
CA ASN A 420 1.36 34.18 37.25
C ASN A 420 0.19 34.05 38.21
N THR A 421 0.22 33.06 39.09
CA THR A 421 -0.85 32.69 40.03
C THR A 421 -0.49 33.06 41.47
N GLY A 422 0.81 33.18 41.79
CA GLY A 422 1.30 33.40 43.15
C GLY A 422 1.20 32.17 44.06
N GLU A 423 0.77 31.03 43.51
CA GLU A 423 0.63 29.77 44.23
C GLU A 423 1.99 29.08 44.39
N LYS A 424 2.09 28.24 45.42
CA LYS A 424 3.28 27.40 45.62
C LYS A 424 3.23 26.17 44.71
N GLU A 425 4.37 25.81 44.15
CA GLU A 425 4.55 24.60 43.35
C GLU A 425 5.84 23.86 43.72
N TYR A 426 5.82 22.55 43.52
CA TYR A 426 7.01 21.71 43.59
C TYR A 426 7.58 21.52 42.19
N GLU A 427 8.90 21.71 42.07
CA GLU A 427 9.66 21.09 40.98
C GLU A 427 9.93 19.64 41.36
N MET A 428 9.51 18.72 40.49
CA MET A 428 9.74 17.30 40.66
C MET A 428 10.58 16.74 39.51
N VAL A 429 11.46 15.80 39.85
CA VAL A 429 12.45 15.23 38.92
C VAL A 429 12.37 13.71 38.93
N TRP A 430 12.48 13.12 37.74
CA TRP A 430 12.71 11.69 37.53
C TRP A 430 13.96 11.49 36.66
N GLN A 431 14.76 10.47 36.97
CA GLN A 431 15.95 10.07 36.23
C GLN A 431 15.98 8.54 36.13
N ALA A 432 16.40 8.03 34.96
CA ALA A 432 16.42 6.60 34.62
C ALA A 432 17.42 5.77 35.44
#